data_AF-A0A7M1TB52-F1
#
_entry.id   AF-A0A7M1TB52-F1
#
_cell.length_a   1.000
_cell.length_b   1.000
_cell.length_c   1.000
_cell.angle_alpha   90.00
_cell.angle_beta   90.00
_cell.angle_gamma   90.00
#
_symmetry.space_group_name_H-M   'P 1'
#
loop_
_entity.id
_entity.type
_entity.pdbx_description
1 polymer ?
#
loop_
_entity_poly.entity_id
_entity_poly.type
_entity_poly.pdbx_seq_one_letter_code
_entity_poly.pdbx_strand_id
1 'polypeptide(L)' 'MLVVAAAHAQCSICTKTASDLDPHAARSLNAGILYLMVTPLALVGFIGYRWWLSQKQDEDSTPTRHTEQD' A
#
# COMPACT_ATOMS: atom_id res chain seq x y z
N MET A 1 6.06 -11.04 -15.00
CA MET A 1 4.85 -11.85 -15.24
C MET A 1 3.83 -11.45 -14.18
N LEU A 2 2.78 -10.74 -14.56
CA LEU A 2 1.73 -10.31 -13.61
C LEU A 2 0.38 -10.68 -14.22
N VAL A 3 -0.19 -11.77 -13.71
CA VAL A 3 -1.56 -12.22 -13.98
C VAL A 3 -2.20 -12.39 -12.62
N VAL A 4 -3.20 -11.56 -12.32
CA VAL A 4 -4.10 -11.71 -11.17
C VAL A 4 -5.41 -12.23 -11.74
N ALA A 5 -5.62 -13.55 -11.67
CA ALA A 5 -6.85 -14.19 -12.10
C ALA A 5 -7.44 -14.99 -10.93
N ALA A 6 -8.67 -14.60 -10.58
CA ALA A 6 -9.52 -15.13 -9.52
C ALA A 6 -8.95 -15.04 -8.09
N ALA A 7 -9.82 -14.69 -7.14
CA ALA A 7 -9.52 -14.63 -5.70
C ALA A 7 -9.32 -16.03 -5.08
N HIS A 8 -8.47 -16.86 -5.71
CA HIS A 8 -7.86 -18.03 -5.13
C HIS A 8 -6.42 -17.66 -4.82
N ALA A 9 -6.06 -17.72 -3.53
CA ALA A 9 -4.73 -17.34 -3.05
C ALA A 9 -3.64 -17.99 -3.92
N GLN A 10 -2.72 -17.16 -4.43
CA GLN A 10 -1.74 -17.55 -5.46
C GLN A 10 -0.66 -18.53 -4.97
N CYS A 11 -0.68 -18.91 -3.70
CA CYS A 11 0.15 -19.97 -3.16
C CYS A 11 -0.75 -21.19 -2.86
N SER A 12 -0.43 -22.33 -3.47
CA SER A 12 -1.14 -23.61 -3.28
C SER A 12 -1.22 -24.07 -1.82
N ILE A 13 -0.37 -23.53 -0.96
CA ILE A 13 -0.38 -23.73 0.49
C ILE A 13 -1.61 -23.09 1.15
N CYS A 14 -1.95 -21.85 0.79
CA CYS A 14 -3.03 -21.09 1.45
C CYS A 14 -4.42 -21.68 1.18
N THR A 15 -4.64 -22.13 -0.06
CA THR A 15 -5.94 -22.69 -0.50
C THR A 15 -6.20 -24.06 0.11
N LYS A 16 -5.17 -24.91 0.21
CA LYS A 16 -5.32 -26.25 0.77
C LYS A 16 -5.63 -26.21 2.27
N THR A 17 -4.98 -25.31 3.01
CA THR A 17 -5.27 -25.10 4.44
C THR A 17 -6.66 -24.51 4.68
N ALA A 18 -7.17 -23.65 3.80
CA ALA A 18 -8.52 -23.09 3.97
C ALA A 18 -9.64 -24.12 3.71
N SER A 19 -9.41 -25.13 2.85
CA SER A 19 -10.40 -26.15 2.51
C SER A 19 -10.63 -27.20 3.60
N ASP A 20 -9.65 -27.43 4.47
CA ASP A 20 -9.74 -28.38 5.61
C ASP A 20 -10.21 -27.70 6.90
N LEU A 21 -10.47 -26.40 6.86
CA LEU A 21 -10.85 -25.57 7.99
C LEU A 21 -12.36 -25.28 7.99
N ASP A 22 -12.93 -25.13 9.19
CA ASP A 22 -14.31 -24.67 9.37
C ASP A 22 -14.58 -23.39 8.55
N PRO A 23 -15.78 -23.21 7.95
CA PRO A 23 -16.13 -22.04 7.14
C PRO A 23 -15.83 -20.69 7.81
N HIS A 24 -15.84 -20.62 9.15
CA HIS A 24 -15.48 -19.41 9.88
C HIS A 24 -13.96 -19.11 9.82
N ALA A 25 -13.13 -20.15 9.85
CA ALA A 25 -11.67 -20.04 9.76
C ALA A 25 -11.20 -19.76 8.32
N ALA A 26 -11.91 -20.29 7.31
CA ALA A 26 -11.62 -19.96 5.90
C ALA A 26 -11.85 -18.46 5.60
N ARG A 27 -12.88 -17.84 6.20
CA ARG A 27 -13.18 -16.42 6.02
C ARG A 27 -12.15 -15.50 6.69
N SER A 28 -11.66 -15.86 7.88
CA SER A 28 -10.64 -15.07 8.59
C SER A 28 -9.29 -15.11 7.88
N LEU A 29 -8.96 -16.24 7.24
CA LEU A 29 -7.71 -16.41 6.50
C LEU A 29 -7.63 -15.49 5.28
N ASN A 30 -8.70 -15.37 4.49
CA ASN A 30 -8.77 -14.44 3.35
C ASN A 30 -8.69 -12.97 3.80
N ALA A 31 -9.32 -12.62 4.92
CA ALA A 31 -9.20 -11.29 5.50
C ALA A 31 -7.76 -10.98 5.94
N GLY A 32 -7.05 -11.97 6.49
CA GLY A 32 -5.64 -11.87 6.85
C GLY A 32 -4.74 -11.61 5.64
N ILE A 33 -4.95 -12.30 4.52
CA ILE A 33 -4.17 -12.08 3.29
C ILE A 33 -4.35 -10.65 2.77
N LEU A 34 -5.60 -10.17 2.70
CA LEU A 34 -5.88 -8.79 2.31
C LEU A 34 -5.23 -7.78 3.25
N TYR A 35 -5.29 -8.03 4.56
CA TYR A 35 -4.63 -7.18 5.55
C TYR A 35 -3.12 -7.11 5.31
N LEU A 36 -2.47 -8.27 5.11
CA LEU A 36 -1.02 -8.34 4.87
C LEU A 36 -0.59 -7.73 3.52
N MET A 37 -1.44 -7.73 2.49
CA MET A 37 -1.16 -7.07 1.21
C MET A 37 -1.34 -5.55 1.28
N VAL A 38 -2.40 -5.08 1.96
CA VAL A 38 -2.69 -3.65 2.07
C VAL A 38 -1.72 -2.95 3.01
N THR A 39 -1.30 -3.61 4.10
CA THR A 39 -0.41 -3.02 5.11
C THR A 39 0.89 -2.42 4.54
N PRO A 40 1.72 -3.15 3.75
CA PRO A 40 2.96 -2.60 3.22
C PRO A 40 2.71 -1.47 2.21
N LEU A 41 1.64 -1.54 1.42
CA LEU A 41 1.28 -0.50 0.45
C LEU A 41 0.84 0.78 1.16
N ALA A 42 0.00 0.65 2.19
CA ALA A 42 -0.47 1.78 2.99
C ALA A 42 0.69 2.45 3.75
N LEU A 43 1.61 1.66 4.32
CA LEU A 43 2.77 2.19 5.03
C LEU A 43 3.68 3.01 4.11
N VAL A 44 4.08 2.45 2.97
CA VAL A 44 4.94 3.14 2.00
C VAL A 44 4.23 4.37 1.42
N GLY A 45 2.95 4.24 1.06
CA GLY A 45 2.15 5.36 0.56
C GLY A 45 2.05 6.51 1.58
N PHE A 46 1.86 6.20 2.85
CA PHE A 46 1.79 7.20 3.93
C PHE A 46 3.12 7.94 4.11
N ILE A 47 4.25 7.21 4.17
CA ILE A 47 5.58 7.81 4.32
C ILE A 47 5.89 8.72 3.12
N GLY A 48 5.65 8.23 1.90
CA GLY A 48 5.88 9.01 0.67
C GLY A 48 5.00 10.26 0.60
N TYR A 49 3.71 10.15 0.96
CA TYR A 49 2.80 11.29 0.99
C TYR A 49 3.26 12.38 1.98
N ARG A 50 3.69 11.98 3.19
CA ARG A 50 4.22 12.92 4.18
C ARG A 50 5.48 13.64 3.68
N TRP A 51 6.40 12.91 3.05
CA TRP A 51 7.64 13.51 2.53
C TRP A 51 7.38 14.50 1.40
N TRP A 52 6.45 14.20 0.50
CA TRP A 52 6.04 15.13 -0.56
C TRP A 52 5.45 16.43 0.01
N LEU A 53 4.65 16.33 1.08
CA LEU A 53 4.04 17.50 1.71
C LEU A 53 5.08 18.38 2.41
N SER A 54 6.10 17.78 3.04
CA SER A 54 7.23 18.53 3.63
C SER A 54 8.01 19.32 2.57
N GLN A 55 8.27 18.74 1.40
CA GLN A 55 8.97 19.45 0.32
C GLN A 55 8.18 20.65 -0.22
N LYS A 56 6.84 20.59 -0.24
CA LYS A 56 6.02 21.73 -0.69
C LYS A 56 6.02 22.92 0.29
N GLN A 57 6.36 22.69 1.56
CA GLN A 57 6.45 23.77 2.56
C GLN A 57 7.76 24.55 2.42
N ASP A 58 8.82 23.91 1.92
CA ASP A 58 10.11 24.55 1.73
C ASP A 58 10.12 25.47 0.49
N GLU A 59 9.39 25.10 -0.58
CA GLU A 59 9.26 25.88 -1.83
C GLU A 59 8.56 27.25 -1.62
N ASP A 60 7.70 27.40 -0.60
CA ASP A 60 6.99 28.64 -0.28
C ASP A 60 7.82 29.60 0.60
N SER A 61 9.03 29.19 0.99
CA SER A 61 9.94 30.01 1.81
C SER A 61 11.10 30.60 1.02
N THR A 62 11.15 30.41 -0.31
CA THR A 62 12.04 31.21 -1.17
C THR A 62 11.41 32.60 -1.31
N PRO A 63 11.97 33.66 -0.68
CA PRO A 63 11.57 35.01 -1.04
C PRO A 63 11.89 35.14 -2.53
N THR A 64 10.87 35.38 -3.36
CA THR A 64 11.03 35.72 -4.78
C THR A 64 11.95 36.93 -4.84
N ARG A 65 13.26 36.69 -4.96
CA ARG A 65 14.22 37.74 -5.26
C ARG A 65 13.92 38.12 -6.69
N HIS A 66 13.12 39.18 -6.81
CA HIS A 66 12.81 39.90 -8.02
C HIS A 66 13.99 39.80 -9.00
N THR A 67 13.78 39.09 -10.10
CA THR A 67 14.54 39.30 -11.33
C THR A 67 14.08 40.62 -11.92
N GLU A 68 14.46 41.71 -11.27
CA GLU A 68 14.37 43.09 -11.76
C GLU A 68 15.28 43.92 -10.86
N GLN A 69 16.57 44.03 -11.21
CA GLN A 69 17.31 45.26 -10.94
C GLN A 69 18.55 45.30 -11.82
N ASP A 70 18.62 46.38 -12.56
CA ASP A 70 19.58 46.81 -13.59
C ASP A 70 21.07 46.71 -13.22
#